data_AF-A0A3B8SNH5-F1
#
_entry.id   AF-A0A3B8SNH5-F1
#
_cell.length_a   1.000
_cell.length_b   1.000
_cell.length_c   1.000
_cell.angle_alpha   90.00
_cell.angle_beta   90.00
_cell.angle_gamma   90.00
#
_symmetry.space_group_name_H-M   'P 1'
#
loop_
_entity.id
_entity.type
_entity.pdbx_description
1 polymer ?
#
loop_
_entity_poly.entity_id
_entity_poly.type
_entity_poly.pdbx_seq_one_letter_code
_entity_poly.pdbx_strand_id
1 'polypeptide(L)'
;MKKDNIILIDNWIPKHSELYVYVKIDEKEGVWEKFWENNTDKSVSANYILSKDFIEEKYKVSLPHDVRPEFKGFRKEISAIQGSTSKKYTKTVFETRKLFIFCICKNLDEFVYKDGGIIKVPFSKYLQLPESMNVEVFSSFTINKASYINQIDLICRYINYFMEFYDKDNELIMALFKLKSLIDNRHTKDNRKRPAEIPPVNFKSMLFSILFTNTMLDKIDAMTDDNYILNIDANPKYETLSDQTKFNDRQTKVLMKISTIAKFLMIPLMHYLFVMKLDPANYLYSFYETAFEIGTEPGIDLLNKFYVWVNQYVDIDYNKSEKYWTDKIEVYGENKVMLEREILRKHLIVDSLYKYTFCENPSILNYVIIGKQIGYVSADKFKHNLIDLTPEGGSNSNELTKLDRLLMANAKVDESMIVISDSNIESTIAYIMDRSGVGITHDEIEFYIRYYKVRQQIQTTLMGYFYAKDFKGFGDINMLTRRQYIKLMCCMKRRLLSMGFKYLPYIVSSNTQGKPNSKIIQNTKFRERLENTPMYNILNEEKFSVINKILNAEQDISDKFSKATKKTEKSRNPQLKLMSSILNTKFTYVDYTLGESSLGVIIELNESVVCDEFLKFLDLI
;
A
#
# COMPACT_ATOMS: atom_id res chain seq x y z
N MET A 1 -36.61 14.92 -3.87
CA MET A 1 -35.58 13.92 -3.52
C MET A 1 -34.43 14.61 -2.81
N LYS A 2 -34.02 14.16 -1.62
CA LYS A 2 -32.82 14.69 -0.93
C LYS A 2 -31.55 14.18 -1.64
N LYS A 3 -30.51 15.02 -1.68
CA LYS A 3 -29.33 14.97 -2.56
C LYS A 3 -28.35 13.80 -2.34
N ASP A 4 -28.41 13.11 -1.21
CA ASP A 4 -27.26 12.33 -0.76
C ASP A 4 -27.33 10.82 -1.08
N ASN A 5 -28.43 10.34 -1.65
CA ASN A 5 -28.67 8.91 -1.84
C ASN A 5 -29.02 8.62 -3.31
N ILE A 6 -28.02 8.58 -4.19
CA ILE A 6 -28.14 8.17 -5.60
C ILE A 6 -27.21 6.97 -5.80
N ILE A 7 -27.76 5.79 -6.04
CA ILE A 7 -26.97 4.60 -6.36
C ILE A 7 -26.60 4.66 -7.85
N LEU A 8 -25.31 4.91 -8.12
CA LEU A 8 -24.73 4.69 -9.44
C LEU A 8 -24.63 3.20 -9.68
N ILE A 9 -25.26 2.74 -10.75
CA ILE A 9 -25.27 1.32 -11.13
C ILE A 9 -24.06 1.02 -12.00
N ASP A 10 -23.18 0.15 -11.50
CA ASP A 10 -22.18 -0.55 -12.30
C ASP A 10 -22.91 -1.64 -13.13
N ASN A 11 -23.49 -1.27 -14.27
CA ASN A 11 -24.11 -2.14 -15.31
C ASN A 11 -25.18 -3.18 -14.91
N TRP A 12 -25.51 -3.35 -13.62
CA TRP A 12 -26.46 -4.34 -13.09
C TRP A 12 -27.74 -3.66 -12.59
N ILE A 13 -28.88 -3.94 -13.21
CA ILE A 13 -30.17 -3.42 -12.75
C ILE A 13 -30.96 -4.58 -12.15
N PRO A 14 -31.08 -4.64 -10.82
CA PRO A 14 -31.74 -5.74 -10.15
C PRO A 14 -33.22 -5.85 -10.55
N LYS A 15 -33.80 -7.04 -10.32
CA LYS A 15 -35.25 -7.25 -10.41
C LYS A 15 -35.97 -6.29 -9.44
N HIS A 16 -37.17 -5.82 -9.81
CA HIS A 16 -37.96 -4.84 -9.04
C HIS A 16 -37.32 -3.45 -8.88
N SER A 17 -36.28 -3.14 -9.65
CA SER A 17 -35.70 -1.80 -9.68
C SER A 17 -36.50 -0.88 -10.60
N GLU A 18 -36.80 0.33 -10.12
CA GLU A 18 -37.30 1.42 -10.96
C GLU A 18 -36.12 2.25 -11.43
N LEU A 19 -36.07 2.54 -12.73
CA LEU A 19 -35.14 3.47 -13.35
C LEU A 19 -35.88 4.77 -13.64
N TYR A 20 -35.28 5.87 -13.21
CA TYR A 20 -35.70 7.22 -13.57
C TYR A 20 -34.73 7.78 -14.60
N VAL A 21 -35.25 8.52 -15.58
CA VAL A 21 -34.45 9.25 -16.55
C VAL A 21 -34.80 10.72 -16.49
N TYR A 22 -33.77 11.54 -16.41
CA TYR A 22 -33.88 12.97 -16.58
C TYR A 22 -33.56 13.33 -18.02
N VAL A 23 -34.57 13.79 -18.76
CA VAL A 23 -34.42 14.22 -20.14
C VAL A 23 -34.29 15.74 -20.18
N LYS A 24 -33.16 16.24 -20.68
CA LYS A 24 -32.97 17.67 -20.94
C LYS A 24 -33.02 17.94 -22.45
N ILE A 25 -33.96 18.76 -22.90
CA ILE A 25 -34.10 19.19 -24.30
C ILE A 25 -33.95 20.71 -24.34
N ASP A 26 -33.00 21.20 -25.14
CA ASP A 26 -32.84 22.61 -25.52
C ASP A 26 -32.90 23.61 -24.35
N GLU A 27 -31.90 23.53 -23.45
CA GLU A 27 -31.67 24.46 -22.32
C GLU A 27 -32.80 24.59 -21.27
N LYS A 28 -33.98 23.99 -21.48
CA LYS A 28 -35.06 23.94 -20.49
C LYS A 28 -34.71 23.01 -19.33
N GLU A 29 -35.21 23.31 -18.13
CA GLU A 29 -35.13 22.38 -16.99
C GLU A 29 -35.80 21.07 -17.40
N GLY A 30 -35.08 19.96 -17.20
CA GLY A 30 -35.59 18.63 -17.51
C GLY A 30 -36.56 18.16 -16.44
N VAL A 31 -37.41 17.21 -16.80
CA VAL A 31 -38.31 16.53 -15.86
C VAL A 31 -37.71 15.17 -15.55
N TRP A 32 -37.74 14.77 -14.27
CA TRP A 32 -37.47 13.39 -13.89
C TRP A 32 -38.70 12.56 -14.23
N GLU A 33 -38.57 11.67 -15.21
CA GLU A 33 -39.64 10.74 -15.58
C GLU A 33 -39.23 9.32 -15.19
N LYS A 34 -40.19 8.53 -14.70
CA LYS A 34 -39.99 7.08 -14.48
C LYS A 34 -39.78 6.46 -15.85
N PHE A 35 -38.53 6.11 -16.15
CA PHE A 35 -38.09 5.67 -17.46
C PHE A 35 -38.44 4.21 -17.72
N TRP A 36 -38.27 3.39 -16.70
CA TRP A 36 -38.54 1.96 -16.78
C TRP A 36 -38.75 1.40 -15.38
N GLU A 37 -39.64 0.44 -15.29
CA GLU A 37 -39.82 -0.37 -14.10
C GLU A 37 -39.49 -1.79 -14.53
N ASN A 38 -38.60 -2.45 -13.78
CA ASN A 38 -38.35 -3.86 -14.04
C ASN A 38 -39.54 -4.71 -13.57
N ASN A 39 -40.57 -4.76 -14.41
CA ASN A 39 -41.71 -5.66 -14.25
C ASN A 39 -41.44 -7.03 -14.90
N THR A 40 -40.22 -7.27 -15.39
CA THR A 40 -39.85 -8.58 -15.95
C THR A 40 -39.44 -9.52 -14.84
N ASP A 41 -39.59 -10.84 -15.07
CA ASP A 41 -39.28 -11.87 -14.09
C ASP A 41 -37.77 -11.98 -13.75
N LYS A 42 -36.90 -11.20 -14.40
CA LYS A 42 -35.43 -11.27 -14.28
C LYS A 42 -34.77 -9.89 -14.20
N SER A 43 -33.53 -9.85 -13.70
CA SER A 43 -32.68 -8.65 -13.78
C SER A 43 -32.27 -8.34 -15.23
N VAL A 44 -31.85 -7.10 -15.47
CA VAL A 44 -31.50 -6.63 -16.82
C VAL A 44 -30.15 -5.91 -16.80
N SER A 45 -29.38 -6.08 -17.87
CA SER A 45 -28.13 -5.35 -18.06
C SER A 45 -28.43 -3.88 -18.40
N ALA A 46 -27.73 -2.94 -17.77
CA ALA A 46 -27.88 -1.51 -18.08
C ALA A 46 -27.59 -1.20 -19.56
N ASN A 47 -26.69 -1.96 -20.18
CA ASN A 47 -26.35 -1.80 -21.60
C ASN A 47 -27.51 -2.18 -22.54
N TYR A 48 -28.40 -3.08 -22.13
CA TYR A 48 -29.59 -3.44 -22.91
C TYR A 48 -30.63 -2.32 -22.89
N ILE A 49 -30.88 -1.77 -21.71
CA ILE A 49 -31.84 -0.66 -21.51
C ILE A 49 -31.36 0.64 -22.18
N LEU A 50 -30.05 0.81 -22.27
CA LEU A 50 -29.42 1.91 -22.99
C LEU A 50 -29.16 1.57 -24.46
N SER A 51 -29.58 0.41 -24.96
CA SER A 51 -29.43 0.13 -26.40
C SER A 51 -30.27 1.13 -27.21
N LYS A 52 -29.72 1.54 -28.35
CA LYS A 52 -30.40 2.44 -29.29
C LYS A 52 -31.78 1.88 -29.62
N ASP A 53 -31.83 0.60 -29.97
CA ASP A 53 -33.05 -0.11 -30.38
C ASP A 53 -34.15 -0.03 -29.31
N PHE A 54 -33.82 -0.26 -28.03
CA PHE A 54 -34.78 -0.18 -26.93
C PHE A 54 -35.33 1.25 -26.72
N ILE A 55 -34.46 2.26 -26.83
CA ILE A 55 -34.85 3.66 -26.68
C ILE A 55 -35.75 4.10 -27.85
N GLU A 56 -35.37 3.73 -29.08
CA GLU A 56 -36.13 4.05 -30.28
C GLU A 56 -37.50 3.38 -30.28
N GLU A 57 -37.57 2.10 -29.90
CA GLU A 57 -38.81 1.33 -29.79
C GLU A 57 -39.75 1.93 -28.74
N LYS A 58 -39.25 2.21 -27.54
CA LYS A 58 -40.09 2.62 -26.41
C LYS A 58 -40.63 4.04 -26.55
N TYR A 59 -39.82 4.97 -27.06
CA TYR A 59 -40.20 6.39 -27.15
C TYR A 59 -40.65 6.80 -28.55
N LYS A 60 -40.59 5.89 -29.53
CA LYS A 60 -40.92 6.18 -30.93
C LYS A 60 -40.11 7.37 -31.47
N VAL A 61 -38.86 7.51 -31.03
CA VAL A 61 -37.93 8.55 -31.47
C VAL A 61 -36.83 7.88 -32.30
N SER A 62 -36.47 8.44 -33.45
CA SER A 62 -35.29 7.98 -34.21
C SER A 62 -34.04 8.74 -33.73
N LEU A 63 -33.08 8.00 -33.20
CA LEU A 63 -31.76 8.49 -32.84
C LEU A 63 -30.84 8.45 -34.07
N PRO A 64 -29.98 9.46 -34.30
CA PRO A 64 -29.00 9.42 -35.39
C PRO A 64 -28.08 8.18 -35.28
N HIS A 65 -27.54 7.69 -36.39
CA HIS A 65 -26.66 6.50 -36.41
C HIS A 65 -25.40 6.66 -35.54
N ASP A 66 -24.98 7.90 -35.29
CA ASP A 66 -23.72 8.21 -34.62
C ASP A 66 -23.87 8.43 -33.10
N VAL A 67 -25.11 8.42 -32.58
CA VAL A 67 -25.37 8.63 -31.15
C VAL A 67 -25.31 7.30 -30.41
N ARG A 68 -24.19 7.08 -29.71
CA ARG A 68 -24.07 6.02 -28.70
C ARG A 68 -24.39 6.62 -27.33
N PRO A 69 -25.46 6.20 -26.65
CA PRO A 69 -25.66 6.55 -25.26
C PRO A 69 -24.51 5.97 -24.42
N GLU A 70 -23.64 6.85 -23.92
CA GLU A 70 -22.50 6.46 -23.09
C GLU A 70 -22.80 6.66 -21.60
N PHE A 71 -22.40 5.69 -20.78
CA PHE A 71 -22.41 5.80 -19.33
C PHE A 71 -21.24 6.70 -18.88
N LYS A 72 -21.48 7.98 -18.61
CA LYS A 72 -20.49 8.82 -17.91
C LYS A 72 -20.79 8.78 -16.41
N GLY A 73 -19.99 8.03 -15.66
CA GLY A 73 -20.07 7.98 -14.21
C GLY A 73 -20.01 9.38 -13.59
N PHE A 74 -21.06 9.78 -12.88
CA PHE A 74 -21.13 11.03 -12.13
C PHE A 74 -20.21 10.94 -10.90
N ARG A 75 -18.94 11.33 -11.03
CA ARG A 75 -18.02 11.41 -9.88
C ARG A 75 -17.59 12.82 -9.46
N LYS A 76 -17.90 13.89 -10.19
CA LYS A 76 -17.32 15.23 -9.87
C LYS A 76 -18.17 16.50 -10.03
N GLU A 77 -19.44 16.48 -10.43
CA GLU A 77 -20.14 17.72 -10.82
C GLU A 77 -21.40 18.09 -10.01
N ILE A 78 -21.58 17.59 -8.79
CA ILE A 78 -22.66 18.12 -7.92
C ILE A 78 -22.24 19.49 -7.31
N SER A 79 -20.95 19.75 -7.10
CA SER A 79 -20.48 21.02 -6.53
C SER A 79 -20.47 22.20 -7.52
N ALA A 80 -20.40 21.93 -8.83
CA ALA A 80 -20.36 22.99 -9.85
C ALA A 80 -21.75 23.55 -10.19
N ILE A 81 -22.80 22.75 -10.05
CA ILE A 81 -24.18 23.13 -10.40
C ILE A 81 -24.83 24.03 -9.31
N GLN A 82 -24.20 24.17 -8.14
CA GLN A 82 -24.75 24.91 -7.01
C GLN A 82 -23.95 26.15 -6.58
N GLY A 83 -22.97 26.57 -7.38
CA GLY A 83 -22.04 27.62 -7.00
C GLY A 83 -21.68 28.63 -8.08
N SER A 84 -22.59 29.02 -8.97
CA SER A 84 -22.36 30.23 -9.79
C SER A 84 -23.65 30.93 -10.22
N THR A 85 -24.15 31.81 -9.36
CA THR A 85 -24.82 33.02 -9.86
C THR A 85 -23.77 33.90 -10.54
N SER A 86 -23.99 34.19 -11.82
CA SER A 86 -23.30 35.17 -12.65
C SER A 86 -21.85 34.83 -13.07
N LYS A 87 -21.66 34.52 -14.36
CA LYS A 87 -20.84 35.31 -15.29
C LYS A 87 -20.99 34.81 -16.72
N LYS A 88 -21.16 35.79 -17.62
CA LYS A 88 -21.36 35.65 -19.07
C LYS A 88 -20.33 34.70 -19.70
N TYR A 89 -20.82 33.70 -20.43
CA TYR A 89 -20.07 33.09 -21.53
C TYR A 89 -20.87 33.21 -22.82
N THR A 90 -20.15 33.62 -23.86
CA THR A 90 -20.62 33.98 -25.18
C THR A 90 -21.22 32.77 -25.89
N LYS A 91 -22.34 33.05 -26.53
CA LYS A 91 -23.19 32.17 -27.33
C LYS A 91 -22.45 31.73 -28.60
N THR A 92 -22.12 30.44 -28.70
CA THR A 92 -21.89 29.80 -30.00
C THR A 92 -22.90 28.68 -30.13
N VAL A 93 -23.94 28.96 -30.93
CA VAL A 93 -25.02 28.05 -31.27
C VAL A 93 -24.42 26.89 -32.08
N PHE A 94 -24.43 25.69 -31.50
CA PHE A 94 -24.42 24.46 -32.28
C PHE A 94 -25.78 23.80 -32.07
N GLU A 95 -26.61 23.88 -33.11
CA GLU A 95 -27.82 23.07 -33.27
C GLU A 95 -27.43 21.59 -33.25
N THR A 96 -27.53 20.97 -32.08
CA THR A 96 -27.70 19.53 -31.94
C THR A 96 -28.62 19.31 -30.77
N ARG A 97 -29.81 18.76 -31.02
CA ARG A 97 -30.74 18.31 -29.97
C ARG A 97 -30.00 17.27 -29.11
N LYS A 98 -29.45 17.68 -27.96
CA LYS A 98 -28.72 16.77 -27.07
C LYS A 98 -29.68 16.16 -26.08
N LEU A 99 -30.06 14.91 -26.33
CA LEU A 99 -30.75 14.08 -25.34
C LEU A 99 -29.72 13.62 -24.29
N PHE A 100 -29.88 14.06 -23.05
CA PHE A 100 -29.15 13.47 -21.92
C PHE A 100 -30.07 12.45 -21.24
N ILE A 101 -29.60 11.22 -21.07
CA ILE A 101 -30.32 10.16 -20.35
C ILE A 101 -29.53 9.86 -19.08
N PHE A 102 -30.13 10.09 -17.91
CA PHE A 102 -29.51 9.79 -16.62
C PHE A 102 -30.33 8.73 -15.89
N CYS A 103 -29.82 7.51 -15.80
CA CYS A 103 -30.47 6.41 -15.09
C CYS A 103 -30.23 6.50 -13.57
N ILE A 104 -31.29 6.62 -12.78
CA ILE A 104 -31.24 6.52 -11.30
C ILE A 104 -32.13 5.36 -10.86
N CYS A 105 -31.61 4.48 -10.00
CA CYS A 105 -32.44 3.45 -9.36
C CYS A 105 -33.09 3.92 -8.06
N LYS A 106 -34.28 3.39 -7.76
CA LYS A 106 -34.97 3.59 -6.48
C LYS A 106 -34.05 3.25 -5.31
N ASN A 107 -34.09 4.07 -4.26
CA ASN A 107 -33.34 3.84 -3.03
C ASN A 107 -33.71 2.48 -2.44
N LEU A 108 -32.70 1.63 -2.22
CA LEU A 108 -32.83 0.50 -1.32
C LEU A 108 -32.89 1.04 0.11
N ASP A 109 -33.73 0.43 0.94
CA ASP A 109 -33.69 0.70 2.37
C ASP A 109 -32.32 0.28 2.92
N GLU A 110 -31.68 1.18 3.66
CA GLU A 110 -30.37 0.93 4.26
C GLU A 110 -30.53 0.14 5.57
N PHE A 111 -30.68 -1.17 5.45
CA PHE A 111 -30.68 -2.10 6.59
C PHE A 111 -29.27 -2.23 7.20
N VAL A 112 -28.25 -2.18 6.34
CA VAL A 112 -26.83 -2.30 6.68
C VAL A 112 -26.05 -1.23 5.94
N TYR A 113 -25.18 -0.51 6.65
CA TYR A 113 -24.39 0.57 6.05
C TYR A 113 -22.97 0.64 6.61
N LYS A 114 -22.10 1.27 5.84
CA LYS A 114 -20.69 1.47 6.17
C LYS A 114 -20.53 2.72 7.03
N ASP A 115 -19.73 2.61 8.08
CA ASP A 115 -19.21 3.73 8.86
C ASP A 115 -17.69 3.57 9.03
N GLY A 116 -16.93 4.08 8.05
CA GLY A 116 -15.48 3.88 7.98
C GLY A 116 -15.08 2.42 7.78
N GLY A 117 -14.36 1.85 8.75
CA GLY A 117 -13.96 0.43 8.78
C GLY A 117 -14.95 -0.49 9.52
N ILE A 118 -16.13 0.03 9.86
CA ILE A 118 -17.16 -0.66 10.64
C ILE A 118 -18.40 -0.80 9.77
N ILE A 119 -19.12 -1.92 9.93
CA ILE A 119 -20.47 -2.10 9.41
C ILE A 119 -21.46 -1.88 10.55
N LYS A 120 -22.46 -1.03 10.32
CA LYS A 120 -23.53 -0.77 11.27
C LYS A 120 -24.84 -1.42 10.81
N VAL A 121 -25.52 -2.06 11.76
CA VAL A 121 -26.83 -2.68 11.61
C VAL A 121 -27.72 -2.14 12.74
N PRO A 122 -28.69 -1.24 12.45
CA PRO A 122 -29.57 -0.66 13.45
C PRO A 122 -30.68 -1.65 13.82
N PHE A 123 -30.32 -2.69 14.57
CA PHE A 123 -31.23 -3.77 14.99
C PHE A 123 -32.50 -3.27 15.70
N SER A 124 -32.41 -2.18 16.47
CA SER A 124 -33.54 -1.56 17.18
C SER A 124 -34.66 -1.10 16.25
N LYS A 125 -34.32 -0.65 15.02
CA LYS A 125 -35.29 -0.19 14.03
C LYS A 125 -36.11 -1.34 13.44
N TYR A 126 -35.52 -2.52 13.30
CA TYR A 126 -36.08 -3.60 12.51
C TYR A 126 -36.62 -4.77 13.33
N LEU A 127 -36.07 -5.03 14.52
CA LEU A 127 -36.47 -6.17 15.35
C LEU A 127 -37.60 -5.87 16.35
N GLN A 128 -38.12 -4.63 16.39
CA GLN A 128 -39.20 -4.18 17.29
C GLN A 128 -38.99 -4.64 18.75
N LEU A 129 -37.73 -4.62 19.22
CA LEU A 129 -37.37 -5.12 20.54
C LEU A 129 -37.79 -4.13 21.64
N PRO A 130 -38.06 -4.60 22.87
CA PRO A 130 -38.41 -3.73 23.99
C PRO A 130 -37.29 -2.71 24.27
N GLU A 131 -37.65 -1.44 24.53
CA GLU A 131 -36.70 -0.34 24.83
C GLU A 131 -35.75 -0.64 26.00
N SER A 132 -36.14 -1.55 26.90
CA SER A 132 -35.31 -2.01 28.02
C SER A 132 -34.07 -2.81 27.60
N MET A 133 -34.01 -3.30 26.36
CA MET A 133 -32.87 -4.03 25.83
C MET A 133 -31.92 -3.02 25.16
N ASN A 134 -30.72 -2.82 25.70
CA ASN A 134 -29.71 -1.94 25.09
C ASN A 134 -29.09 -2.60 23.84
N VAL A 135 -29.89 -2.65 22.77
CA VAL A 135 -29.59 -3.33 21.50
C VAL A 135 -28.53 -2.57 20.69
N GLU A 136 -28.37 -1.27 20.92
CA GLU A 136 -27.41 -0.42 20.21
C GLU A 136 -25.96 -0.88 20.40
N VAL A 137 -25.65 -1.50 21.54
CA VAL A 137 -24.31 -2.07 21.83
C VAL A 137 -23.92 -3.12 20.79
N PHE A 138 -24.90 -3.84 20.23
CA PHE A 138 -24.66 -4.87 19.23
C PHE A 138 -24.66 -4.33 17.80
N SER A 139 -24.96 -3.05 17.56
CA SER A 139 -25.16 -2.52 16.21
C SER A 139 -23.91 -2.49 15.34
N SER A 140 -22.70 -2.59 15.90
CA SER A 140 -21.45 -2.38 15.15
C SER A 140 -20.58 -3.63 14.97
N PHE A 141 -20.25 -3.96 13.72
CA PHE A 141 -19.31 -5.02 13.34
C PHE A 141 -17.99 -4.45 12.83
N THR A 142 -16.90 -4.75 13.54
CA THR A 142 -15.54 -4.31 13.16
C THR A 142 -14.93 -5.20 12.08
N ILE A 143 -14.37 -4.59 11.04
CA ILE A 143 -13.61 -5.29 9.98
C ILE A 143 -12.19 -4.75 9.92
N ASN A 144 -11.18 -5.62 10.08
CA ASN A 144 -9.77 -5.23 10.15
C ASN A 144 -8.94 -5.52 8.88
N LYS A 145 -9.46 -6.29 7.92
CA LYS A 145 -8.73 -6.62 6.69
C LYS A 145 -8.96 -5.56 5.61
N ALA A 146 -7.87 -4.91 5.16
CA ALA A 146 -7.92 -3.82 4.18
C ALA A 146 -8.63 -4.19 2.87
N SER A 147 -8.44 -5.41 2.36
CA SER A 147 -9.10 -5.85 1.12
C SER A 147 -10.63 -5.90 1.25
N TYR A 148 -11.15 -6.23 2.43
CA TYR A 148 -12.60 -6.21 2.71
C TYR A 148 -13.13 -4.80 2.94
N ILE A 149 -12.39 -3.92 3.63
CA ILE A 149 -12.81 -2.53 3.89
C ILE A 149 -13.15 -1.78 2.60
N ASN A 150 -12.38 -2.03 1.53
CA ASN A 150 -12.60 -1.43 0.21
C ASN A 150 -13.84 -1.96 -0.52
N GLN A 151 -14.42 -3.07 -0.06
CA GLN A 151 -15.57 -3.73 -0.68
C GLN A 151 -16.82 -3.75 0.24
N ILE A 152 -16.75 -3.11 1.42
CA ILE A 152 -17.90 -3.03 2.34
C ILE A 152 -19.13 -2.45 1.64
N ASP A 153 -18.96 -1.40 0.84
CA ASP A 153 -20.07 -0.73 0.15
C ASP A 153 -20.80 -1.69 -0.80
N LEU A 154 -20.04 -2.50 -1.55
CA LEU A 154 -20.60 -3.54 -2.43
C LEU A 154 -21.36 -4.59 -1.61
N ILE A 155 -20.78 -5.04 -0.50
CA ILE A 155 -21.38 -6.08 0.35
C ILE A 155 -22.66 -5.60 1.01
N CYS A 156 -22.67 -4.37 1.54
CA CYS A 156 -23.86 -3.75 2.12
C CYS A 156 -24.99 -3.63 1.09
N ARG A 157 -24.68 -3.26 -0.16
CA ARG A 157 -25.69 -3.20 -1.24
C ARG A 157 -26.34 -4.56 -1.50
N TYR A 158 -25.54 -5.62 -1.58
CA TYR A 158 -26.06 -6.98 -1.81
C TYR A 158 -26.95 -7.44 -0.65
N ILE A 159 -26.57 -7.12 0.59
CA ILE A 159 -27.35 -7.47 1.78
C ILE A 159 -28.65 -6.66 1.82
N ASN A 160 -28.59 -5.35 1.59
CA ASN A 160 -29.79 -4.50 1.58
C ASN A 160 -30.77 -4.92 0.48
N TYR A 161 -30.25 -5.28 -0.71
CA TYR A 161 -31.08 -5.81 -1.78
C TYR A 161 -31.73 -7.15 -1.41
N PHE A 162 -30.96 -8.07 -0.81
CA PHE A 162 -31.49 -9.35 -0.35
C PHE A 162 -32.59 -9.16 0.71
N MET A 163 -32.34 -8.30 1.70
CA MET A 163 -33.29 -7.98 2.76
C MET A 163 -34.56 -7.34 2.22
N GLU A 164 -34.42 -6.40 1.29
CA GLU A 164 -35.56 -5.70 0.72
C GLU A 164 -36.45 -6.65 -0.09
N PHE A 165 -35.90 -7.58 -0.88
CA PHE A 165 -36.71 -8.32 -1.86
C PHE A 165 -36.94 -9.80 -1.54
N TYR A 166 -36.04 -10.46 -0.82
CA TYR A 166 -36.07 -11.91 -0.62
C TYR A 166 -36.28 -12.32 0.85
N ASP A 167 -35.81 -11.51 1.81
CA ASP A 167 -35.87 -11.83 3.25
C ASP A 167 -36.94 -11.01 4.00
N LYS A 168 -38.19 -11.16 3.59
CA LYS A 168 -39.34 -10.40 4.13
C LYS A 168 -39.65 -10.68 5.60
N ASP A 169 -39.23 -11.84 6.09
CA ASP A 169 -39.34 -12.32 7.46
C ASP A 169 -38.14 -11.93 8.34
N ASN A 170 -37.18 -11.16 7.80
CA ASN A 170 -36.02 -10.63 8.54
C ASN A 170 -35.13 -11.73 9.17
N GLU A 171 -35.01 -12.87 8.51
CA GLU A 171 -34.23 -14.02 8.99
C GLU A 171 -32.73 -13.67 9.08
N LEU A 172 -32.18 -12.97 8.08
CA LEU A 172 -30.76 -12.59 8.04
C LEU A 172 -30.40 -11.62 9.15
N ILE A 173 -31.20 -10.58 9.38
CA ILE A 173 -30.91 -9.59 10.42
C ILE A 173 -31.05 -10.19 11.82
N MET A 174 -32.00 -11.12 12.02
CA MET A 174 -32.10 -11.89 13.26
C MET A 174 -30.87 -12.79 13.47
N ALA A 175 -30.42 -13.47 12.42
CA ALA A 175 -29.22 -14.31 12.45
C ALA A 175 -27.97 -13.48 12.79
N LEU A 176 -27.80 -12.31 12.19
CA LEU A 176 -26.72 -11.37 12.49
C LEU A 176 -26.77 -10.90 13.94
N PHE A 177 -27.95 -10.54 14.45
CA PHE A 177 -28.13 -10.13 15.85
C PHE A 177 -27.75 -11.26 16.82
N LYS A 178 -28.23 -12.47 16.56
CA LYS A 178 -27.92 -13.66 17.36
C LYS A 178 -26.42 -13.94 17.39
N LEU A 179 -25.76 -13.95 16.22
CA LEU A 179 -24.31 -14.17 16.14
C LEU A 179 -23.53 -13.08 16.87
N LYS A 180 -23.92 -11.82 16.69
CA LYS A 180 -23.29 -10.68 17.35
C LYS A 180 -23.40 -10.76 18.86
N SER A 181 -24.59 -11.09 19.37
CA SER A 181 -24.82 -11.30 20.80
C SER A 181 -23.94 -12.42 21.35
N LEU A 182 -23.74 -13.52 20.61
CA LEU A 182 -22.88 -14.63 21.03
C LEU A 182 -21.40 -14.28 21.02
N ILE A 183 -20.95 -13.49 20.04
CA ILE A 183 -19.57 -13.04 19.93
C ILE A 183 -19.24 -12.02 21.04
N ASP A 184 -20.18 -11.14 21.38
CA ASP A 184 -19.94 -9.99 22.27
C ASP A 184 -20.35 -10.21 23.74
N ASN A 185 -21.34 -11.05 24.06
CA ASN A 185 -21.85 -11.27 25.43
C ASN A 185 -20.88 -12.01 26.36
N ARG A 186 -19.58 -11.89 26.13
CA ARG A 186 -18.51 -12.52 26.91
C ARG A 186 -18.17 -11.81 28.21
N HIS A 187 -18.92 -10.78 28.56
CA HIS A 187 -18.81 -10.08 29.83
C HIS A 187 -19.92 -10.50 30.81
N THR A 188 -20.06 -11.79 31.09
CA THR A 188 -20.88 -12.26 32.21
C THR A 188 -20.07 -12.20 33.51
N LYS A 189 -20.08 -11.01 34.13
CA LYS A 189 -19.94 -10.61 35.57
C LYS A 189 -18.98 -11.33 36.54
N ASP A 190 -18.31 -12.42 36.19
CA ASP A 190 -17.43 -13.14 37.11
C ASP A 190 -15.97 -12.92 36.70
N ASN A 191 -15.37 -11.86 37.26
CA ASN A 191 -13.98 -11.41 37.02
C ASN A 191 -12.90 -12.45 37.37
N ARG A 192 -13.28 -13.70 37.70
CA ARG A 192 -12.38 -14.77 38.16
C ARG A 192 -12.23 -15.93 37.18
N LYS A 193 -13.04 -16.02 36.13
CA LYS A 193 -12.88 -17.01 35.05
C LYS A 193 -12.77 -16.28 33.73
N ARG A 194 -11.67 -16.50 33.00
CA ARG A 194 -11.56 -16.02 31.61
C ARG A 194 -12.83 -16.47 30.87
N PRO A 195 -13.50 -15.60 30.10
CA PRO A 195 -14.65 -16.04 29.31
C PRO A 195 -14.18 -17.20 28.42
N ALA A 196 -14.97 -18.28 28.39
CA ALA A 196 -14.64 -19.45 27.58
C ALA A 196 -14.49 -19.00 26.12
N GLU A 197 -13.27 -19.10 25.59
CA GLU A 197 -13.00 -18.79 24.19
C GLU A 197 -13.76 -19.80 23.33
N ILE A 198 -14.65 -19.33 22.45
CA ILE A 198 -15.32 -20.17 21.46
C ILE A 198 -14.24 -20.62 20.46
N PRO A 199 -13.91 -21.92 20.34
CA PRO A 199 -12.92 -22.36 19.37
C PRO A 199 -13.41 -22.09 17.93
N PRO A 200 -12.51 -21.82 16.96
CA PRO A 200 -12.89 -21.55 15.57
C PRO A 200 -13.75 -22.65 14.94
N VAL A 201 -13.51 -23.90 15.28
CA VAL A 201 -14.29 -25.06 14.79
C VAL A 201 -15.75 -24.98 15.28
N ASN A 202 -15.95 -24.72 16.57
CA ASN A 202 -17.30 -24.61 17.14
C ASN A 202 -18.02 -23.37 16.59
N PHE A 203 -17.30 -22.25 16.47
CA PHE A 203 -17.86 -21.04 15.87
C PHE A 203 -18.27 -21.27 14.41
N LYS A 204 -17.46 -22.00 13.63
CA LYS A 204 -17.80 -22.38 12.24
C LYS A 204 -19.13 -23.13 12.19
N SER A 205 -19.30 -24.20 12.97
CA SER A 205 -20.56 -24.95 13.01
C SER A 205 -21.75 -24.08 13.43
N MET A 206 -21.58 -23.25 14.47
CA MET A 206 -22.63 -22.33 14.93
C MET A 206 -23.01 -21.31 13.86
N LEU A 207 -22.01 -20.68 13.24
CA LEU A 207 -22.21 -19.65 12.24
C LEU A 207 -22.99 -20.18 11.04
N PHE A 208 -22.61 -21.34 10.51
CA PHE A 208 -23.33 -21.94 9.39
C PHE A 208 -24.75 -22.36 9.77
N SER A 209 -24.94 -22.93 10.97
CA SER A 209 -26.27 -23.32 11.45
C SER A 209 -27.24 -22.16 11.69
N ILE A 210 -26.71 -20.96 11.99
CA ILE A 210 -27.52 -19.77 12.28
C ILE A 210 -27.76 -18.95 11.02
N LEU A 211 -26.75 -18.79 10.15
CA LEU A 211 -26.83 -17.90 8.98
C LEU A 211 -27.40 -18.58 7.73
N PHE A 212 -27.23 -19.89 7.59
CA PHE A 212 -27.56 -20.64 6.37
C PHE A 212 -28.50 -21.82 6.69
N THR A 213 -29.68 -21.48 7.20
CA THR A 213 -30.83 -22.40 7.27
C THR A 213 -31.29 -22.78 5.86
N ASN A 214 -32.11 -23.84 5.74
CA ASN A 214 -32.64 -24.26 4.45
C ASN A 214 -33.44 -23.13 3.77
N THR A 215 -34.27 -22.40 4.53
CA THR A 215 -35.04 -21.26 4.03
C THR A 215 -34.14 -20.13 3.53
N MET A 216 -33.02 -19.84 4.21
CA MET A 216 -32.04 -18.86 3.74
C MET A 216 -31.38 -19.28 2.44
N LEU A 217 -31.02 -20.56 2.31
CA LEU A 217 -30.41 -21.08 1.08
C LEU A 217 -31.39 -21.00 -0.09
N ASP A 218 -32.66 -21.33 0.11
CA ASP A 218 -33.71 -21.22 -0.91
C ASP A 218 -33.92 -19.76 -1.36
N LYS A 219 -33.89 -18.80 -0.42
CA LYS A 219 -33.94 -17.35 -0.74
C LYS A 219 -32.73 -16.89 -1.53
N ILE A 220 -31.53 -17.37 -1.19
CA ILE A 220 -30.29 -17.05 -1.91
C ILE A 220 -30.32 -17.65 -3.32
N ASP A 221 -30.87 -18.86 -3.47
CA ASP A 221 -31.09 -19.48 -4.77
C ASP A 221 -32.04 -18.65 -5.62
N ALA A 222 -33.21 -18.27 -5.09
CA ALA A 222 -34.14 -17.38 -5.78
C ALA A 222 -33.48 -16.06 -6.21
N MET A 223 -32.69 -15.44 -5.33
CA MET A 223 -31.94 -14.22 -5.66
C MET A 223 -30.93 -14.47 -6.78
N THR A 224 -30.19 -15.57 -6.74
CA THR A 224 -29.18 -15.89 -7.74
C THR A 224 -29.83 -16.15 -9.10
N ASP A 225 -30.93 -16.91 -9.12
CA ASP A 225 -31.69 -17.28 -10.30
C ASP A 225 -32.29 -16.08 -11.02
N ASP A 226 -32.90 -15.18 -10.26
CA ASP A 226 -33.50 -13.95 -10.78
C ASP A 226 -32.45 -12.98 -11.31
N ASN A 227 -31.25 -12.97 -10.71
CA ASN A 227 -30.23 -11.97 -11.01
C ASN A 227 -29.16 -12.44 -12.00
N TYR A 228 -29.11 -13.72 -12.35
CA TYR A 228 -28.14 -14.27 -13.28
C TYR A 228 -28.55 -13.96 -14.74
N ILE A 229 -27.86 -12.97 -15.35
CA ILE A 229 -28.13 -12.49 -16.71
C ILE A 229 -27.12 -13.04 -17.72
N LEU A 230 -25.99 -13.56 -17.25
CA LEU A 230 -24.89 -13.97 -18.11
C LEU A 230 -25.29 -15.22 -18.90
N ASN A 231 -25.04 -15.22 -20.20
CA ASN A 231 -25.03 -16.43 -21.02
C ASN A 231 -23.61 -16.65 -21.50
N ILE A 232 -22.86 -17.46 -20.76
CA ILE A 232 -21.41 -17.62 -20.99
C ILE A 232 -21.14 -18.46 -22.23
N ASP A 233 -22.01 -19.42 -22.52
CA ASP A 233 -21.86 -20.35 -23.63
C ASP A 233 -22.03 -19.66 -25.00
N ALA A 234 -22.64 -18.47 -25.05
CA ALA A 234 -22.88 -17.71 -26.27
C ALA A 234 -21.75 -16.73 -26.67
N ASN A 235 -20.66 -16.62 -25.91
CA ASN A 235 -19.65 -15.58 -26.13
C ASN A 235 -18.39 -16.13 -26.87
N PRO A 236 -18.08 -15.64 -28.09
CA PRO A 236 -17.03 -16.20 -28.94
C PRO A 236 -15.60 -16.01 -28.41
N LYS A 237 -15.37 -15.10 -27.45
CA LYS A 237 -14.04 -14.92 -26.83
C LYS A 237 -13.58 -16.13 -26.01
N TYR A 238 -14.48 -17.05 -25.69
CA TYR A 238 -14.19 -18.22 -24.84
C TYR A 238 -14.03 -19.52 -25.60
N GLU A 239 -14.18 -19.55 -26.93
CA GLU A 239 -13.93 -20.76 -27.71
C GLU A 239 -12.47 -21.24 -27.62
N THR A 240 -11.54 -20.32 -27.38
CA THR A 240 -10.08 -20.55 -27.37
C THR A 240 -9.51 -21.19 -26.09
N LEU A 241 -10.31 -21.32 -25.03
CA LEU A 241 -9.88 -21.98 -23.79
C LEU A 241 -10.00 -23.51 -23.91
N SER A 242 -9.27 -24.27 -23.09
CA SER A 242 -9.45 -25.73 -23.01
C SER A 242 -10.75 -26.08 -22.29
N ASP A 243 -11.43 -27.17 -22.65
CA ASP A 243 -12.72 -27.54 -22.06
C ASP A 243 -12.66 -27.76 -20.54
N GLN A 244 -11.49 -28.10 -20.02
CA GLN A 244 -11.25 -28.25 -18.57
C GLN A 244 -11.17 -26.91 -17.83
N THR A 245 -10.88 -25.80 -18.52
CA THR A 245 -10.76 -24.44 -17.94
C THR A 245 -11.98 -23.56 -18.18
N LYS A 246 -12.89 -23.95 -19.09
CA LYS A 246 -14.16 -23.25 -19.32
C LYS A 246 -15.16 -23.54 -18.21
N PHE A 247 -15.72 -22.50 -17.59
CA PHE A 247 -16.88 -22.66 -16.71
C PHE A 247 -18.14 -22.63 -17.56
N ASN A 248 -18.97 -23.67 -17.43
CA ASN A 248 -20.29 -23.68 -18.06
C ASN A 248 -21.20 -22.67 -17.34
N ASP A 249 -22.29 -22.30 -18.00
CA ASP A 249 -23.26 -21.35 -17.45
C ASP A 249 -23.79 -21.77 -16.06
N ARG A 250 -24.17 -23.06 -15.93
CA ARG A 250 -24.60 -23.66 -14.65
C ARG A 250 -23.53 -23.54 -13.55
N GLN A 251 -22.26 -23.78 -13.89
CA GLN A 251 -21.16 -23.70 -12.91
C GLN A 251 -20.93 -22.26 -12.45
N THR A 252 -21.10 -21.29 -13.35
CA THR A 252 -20.95 -19.87 -13.04
C THR A 252 -22.10 -19.36 -12.19
N LYS A 253 -23.33 -19.82 -12.45
CA LYS A 253 -24.49 -19.55 -11.59
C LYS A 253 -24.26 -20.03 -10.16
N VAL A 254 -23.79 -21.28 -9.98
CA VAL A 254 -23.41 -21.81 -8.66
C VAL A 254 -22.28 -20.99 -8.02
N LEU A 255 -21.32 -20.52 -8.82
CA LEU A 255 -20.25 -19.65 -8.32
C LEU A 255 -20.77 -18.28 -7.81
N MET A 256 -21.79 -17.72 -8.46
CA MET A 256 -22.48 -16.50 -7.99
C MET A 256 -23.26 -16.73 -6.69
N LYS A 257 -23.90 -17.89 -6.55
CA LYS A 257 -24.54 -18.30 -5.28
C LYS A 257 -23.51 -18.33 -4.16
N ILE A 258 -22.38 -19.02 -4.36
CA ILE A 258 -21.29 -19.11 -3.38
C ILE A 258 -20.71 -17.72 -3.06
N SER A 259 -20.61 -16.84 -4.05
CA SER A 259 -20.21 -15.45 -3.83
C SER A 259 -21.18 -14.71 -2.91
N THR A 260 -22.49 -14.90 -3.08
CA THR A 260 -23.52 -14.27 -2.22
C THR A 260 -23.44 -14.79 -0.79
N ILE A 261 -23.28 -16.11 -0.62
CA ILE A 261 -23.00 -16.76 0.67
C ILE A 261 -21.74 -16.15 1.31
N ALA A 262 -20.66 -15.99 0.53
CA ALA A 262 -19.40 -15.39 0.99
C ALA A 262 -19.56 -13.94 1.47
N LYS A 263 -20.43 -13.14 0.82
CA LYS A 263 -20.73 -11.76 1.24
C LYS A 263 -21.45 -11.72 2.59
N PHE A 264 -22.41 -12.63 2.81
CA PHE A 264 -23.17 -12.70 4.07
C PHE A 264 -22.30 -13.21 5.23
N LEU A 265 -21.50 -14.25 4.96
CA LEU A 265 -20.54 -14.85 5.88
C LEU A 265 -19.52 -13.82 6.42
N MET A 266 -19.06 -12.90 5.56
CA MET A 266 -17.95 -12.01 5.85
C MET A 266 -18.16 -11.15 7.11
N ILE A 267 -19.37 -10.60 7.30
CA ILE A 267 -19.66 -9.66 8.39
C ILE A 267 -19.44 -10.29 9.78
N PRO A 268 -20.17 -11.36 10.16
CA PRO A 268 -19.99 -11.99 11.46
C PRO A 268 -18.61 -12.65 11.60
N LEU A 269 -18.04 -13.20 10.51
CA LEU A 269 -16.74 -13.87 10.54
C LEU A 269 -15.59 -12.90 10.83
N MET A 270 -15.51 -11.78 10.12
CA MET A 270 -14.47 -10.78 10.33
C MET A 270 -14.55 -10.16 11.72
N HIS A 271 -15.77 -9.94 12.20
CA HIS A 271 -15.97 -9.44 13.54
C HIS A 271 -15.52 -10.44 14.62
N TYR A 272 -15.86 -11.72 14.46
CA TYR A 272 -15.38 -12.79 15.33
C TYR A 272 -13.85 -12.86 15.38
N LEU A 273 -13.18 -12.85 14.21
CA LEU A 273 -11.72 -12.90 14.13
C LEU A 273 -11.08 -11.70 14.81
N PHE A 274 -11.69 -10.51 14.68
CA PHE A 274 -11.25 -9.30 15.37
C PHE A 274 -11.37 -9.43 16.90
N VAL A 275 -12.54 -9.83 17.42
CA VAL A 275 -12.76 -9.98 18.87
C VAL A 275 -11.85 -11.05 19.46
N MET A 276 -11.60 -12.13 18.72
CA MET A 276 -10.72 -13.21 19.11
C MET A 276 -9.23 -12.92 18.92
N LYS A 277 -8.87 -11.82 18.25
CA LYS A 277 -7.49 -11.49 17.86
C LYS A 277 -6.81 -12.62 17.06
N LEU A 278 -7.58 -13.30 16.23
CA LEU A 278 -7.09 -14.36 15.34
C LEU A 278 -6.64 -13.76 14.01
N ASP A 279 -5.54 -14.29 13.46
CA ASP A 279 -5.08 -13.89 12.13
C ASP A 279 -6.04 -14.43 11.05
N PRO A 280 -6.71 -13.55 10.27
CA PRO A 280 -7.64 -13.97 9.22
C PRO A 280 -7.00 -14.89 8.17
N ALA A 281 -5.69 -14.76 7.90
CA ALA A 281 -5.01 -15.57 6.88
C ALA A 281 -5.11 -17.09 7.15
N ASN A 282 -5.16 -17.49 8.42
CA ASN A 282 -5.15 -18.90 8.82
C ASN A 282 -6.54 -19.55 8.81
N TYR A 283 -7.60 -18.75 8.96
CA TYR A 283 -8.95 -19.28 9.19
C TYR A 283 -9.91 -19.04 8.02
N LEU A 284 -9.78 -17.95 7.27
CA LEU A 284 -10.79 -17.58 6.26
C LEU A 284 -11.06 -18.67 5.23
N TYR A 285 -10.02 -19.37 4.77
CA TYR A 285 -10.16 -20.44 3.80
C TYR A 285 -11.08 -21.57 4.28
N SER A 286 -10.93 -22.03 5.53
CA SER A 286 -11.73 -23.16 6.02
C SER A 286 -13.20 -22.81 6.19
N PHE A 287 -13.54 -21.54 6.41
CA PHE A 287 -14.93 -21.08 6.41
C PHE A 287 -15.48 -21.01 4.99
N TYR A 288 -14.72 -20.46 4.04
CA TYR A 288 -15.14 -20.42 2.64
C TYR A 288 -15.24 -21.82 2.01
N GLU A 289 -14.41 -22.77 2.40
CA GLU A 289 -14.51 -24.17 1.97
C GLU A 289 -15.90 -24.74 2.28
N THR A 290 -16.44 -24.50 3.49
CA THR A 290 -17.81 -24.91 3.80
C THR A 290 -18.88 -24.10 3.08
N ALA A 291 -18.58 -22.86 2.68
CA ALA A 291 -19.47 -22.13 1.77
C ALA A 291 -19.57 -22.81 0.39
N PHE A 292 -18.50 -23.45 -0.11
CA PHE A 292 -18.59 -24.32 -1.28
C PHE A 292 -19.41 -25.57 -0.99
N GLU A 293 -19.21 -26.24 0.13
CA GLU A 293 -19.96 -27.46 0.49
C GLU A 293 -21.48 -27.24 0.50
N ILE A 294 -21.96 -26.13 1.08
CA ILE A 294 -23.40 -25.82 1.15
C ILE A 294 -23.94 -25.18 -0.13
N GLY A 295 -23.09 -24.47 -0.87
CA GLY A 295 -23.49 -23.70 -2.04
C GLY A 295 -23.49 -24.53 -3.32
N THR A 296 -22.80 -25.66 -3.35
CA THR A 296 -22.62 -26.44 -4.58
C THR A 296 -23.72 -27.47 -4.75
N GLU A 297 -24.23 -27.59 -5.98
CA GLU A 297 -25.22 -28.60 -6.34
C GLU A 297 -24.58 -29.99 -6.50
N PRO A 298 -25.33 -31.09 -6.27
CA PRO A 298 -24.84 -32.44 -6.49
C PRO A 298 -24.31 -32.64 -7.92
N GLY A 299 -23.10 -33.18 -8.05
CA GLY A 299 -22.45 -33.46 -9.33
C GLY A 299 -21.61 -32.32 -9.90
N ILE A 300 -21.52 -31.18 -9.22
CA ILE A 300 -20.58 -30.10 -9.57
C ILE A 300 -19.49 -30.05 -8.50
N ASP A 301 -18.22 -30.08 -8.92
CA ASP A 301 -17.08 -29.86 -8.02
C ASP A 301 -16.27 -28.65 -8.50
N LEU A 302 -16.62 -27.47 -7.97
CA LEU A 302 -15.96 -26.23 -8.33
C LEU A 302 -14.56 -26.10 -7.72
N LEU A 303 -14.32 -26.68 -6.54
CA LEU A 303 -13.03 -26.60 -5.87
C LEU A 303 -11.97 -27.39 -6.64
N ASN A 304 -12.30 -28.63 -7.02
CA ASN A 304 -11.41 -29.43 -7.86
C ASN A 304 -11.21 -28.77 -9.23
N LYS A 305 -12.26 -28.17 -9.81
CA LYS A 305 -12.12 -27.42 -11.06
C LYS A 305 -11.17 -26.24 -10.94
N PHE A 306 -11.25 -25.45 -9.87
CA PHE A 306 -10.29 -24.37 -9.60
C PHE A 306 -8.87 -24.91 -9.42
N TYR A 307 -8.72 -26.04 -8.74
CA TYR A 307 -7.41 -26.67 -8.55
C TYR A 307 -6.78 -27.10 -9.88
N VAL A 308 -7.52 -27.83 -10.72
CA VAL A 308 -7.05 -28.23 -12.07
C VAL A 308 -6.70 -27.01 -12.90
N TRP A 309 -7.52 -25.96 -12.82
CA TRP A 309 -7.26 -24.72 -13.55
C TRP A 309 -5.95 -24.05 -13.10
N VAL A 310 -5.75 -23.85 -11.80
CA VAL A 310 -4.52 -23.26 -11.27
C VAL A 310 -3.30 -24.13 -11.61
N ASN A 311 -3.40 -25.44 -11.41
CA ASN A 311 -2.34 -26.40 -11.69
C ASN A 311 -1.85 -26.30 -13.14
N GLN A 312 -2.75 -26.24 -14.12
CA GLN A 312 -2.39 -26.09 -15.54
C GLN A 312 -1.61 -24.79 -15.82
N TYR A 313 -2.02 -23.66 -15.26
CA TYR A 313 -1.32 -22.39 -15.48
C TYR A 313 0.04 -22.35 -14.78
N VAL A 314 0.13 -22.91 -13.57
CA VAL A 314 1.39 -23.03 -12.86
C VAL A 314 2.33 -24.02 -13.57
N ASP A 315 1.82 -25.13 -14.13
CA ASP A 315 2.61 -26.05 -14.97
C ASP A 315 3.18 -25.34 -16.21
N ILE A 316 2.35 -24.55 -16.90
CA ILE A 316 2.81 -23.79 -18.07
C ILE A 316 3.92 -22.81 -17.68
N ASP A 317 3.82 -22.14 -16.53
CA ASP A 317 4.86 -21.22 -16.05
C ASP A 317 6.12 -21.96 -15.61
N TYR A 318 5.95 -23.08 -14.89
CA TYR A 318 7.04 -23.94 -14.44
C TYR A 318 7.86 -24.45 -15.61
N ASN A 319 7.20 -24.99 -16.64
CA ASN A 319 7.86 -25.50 -17.85
C ASN A 319 8.53 -24.38 -18.67
N LYS A 320 7.99 -23.16 -18.66
CA LYS A 320 8.62 -22.01 -19.33
C LYS A 320 9.85 -21.51 -18.60
N SER A 321 9.88 -21.62 -17.27
CA SER A 321 10.87 -21.01 -16.39
C SER A 321 11.53 -22.05 -15.48
N GLU A 322 11.79 -23.25 -15.99
CA GLU A 322 12.19 -24.42 -15.18
C GLU A 322 13.41 -24.11 -14.30
N LYS A 323 14.45 -23.52 -14.90
CA LYS A 323 15.67 -23.14 -14.17
C LYS A 323 15.40 -22.19 -12.99
N TYR A 324 14.57 -21.19 -13.19
CA TYR A 324 14.20 -20.23 -12.13
C TYR A 324 13.47 -20.91 -10.97
N TRP A 325 12.61 -21.87 -11.30
CA TRP A 325 11.87 -22.64 -10.31
C TRP A 325 12.76 -23.62 -9.54
N THR A 326 13.70 -24.28 -10.22
CA THR A 326 14.72 -25.10 -9.55
C THR A 326 15.56 -24.27 -8.58
N ASP A 327 16.05 -23.10 -9.02
CA ASP A 327 16.80 -22.17 -8.18
C ASP A 327 15.95 -21.72 -6.96
N LYS A 328 14.65 -21.50 -7.14
CA LYS A 328 13.73 -21.16 -6.03
C LYS A 328 13.55 -22.29 -5.03
N ILE A 329 13.40 -23.51 -5.51
CA ILE A 329 13.27 -24.71 -4.66
C ILE A 329 14.54 -24.87 -3.82
N GLU A 330 15.72 -24.71 -4.42
CA GLU A 330 16.99 -24.86 -3.72
C GLU A 330 17.21 -23.77 -2.66
N VAL A 331 16.82 -22.53 -2.95
CA VAL A 331 17.10 -21.38 -2.08
C VAL A 331 16.07 -21.20 -0.98
N TYR A 332 14.79 -21.31 -1.33
CA TYR A 332 13.68 -21.01 -0.41
C TYR A 332 12.86 -22.25 -0.02
N GLY A 333 13.09 -23.40 -0.64
CA GLY A 333 12.26 -24.59 -0.44
C GLY A 333 10.84 -24.45 -1.00
N GLU A 334 10.59 -23.45 -1.85
CA GLU A 334 9.28 -23.15 -2.41
C GLU A 334 8.99 -24.06 -3.60
N ASN A 335 8.10 -25.04 -3.41
CA ASN A 335 7.68 -25.95 -4.47
C ASN A 335 6.45 -25.41 -5.22
N LYS A 336 6.28 -25.85 -6.47
CA LYS A 336 5.10 -25.64 -7.31
C LYS A 336 3.78 -25.84 -6.55
N VAL A 337 3.68 -26.91 -5.77
CA VAL A 337 2.47 -27.25 -4.98
C VAL A 337 2.15 -26.17 -3.94
N MET A 338 3.17 -25.50 -3.38
CA MET A 338 2.95 -24.40 -2.44
C MET A 338 2.37 -23.18 -3.16
N LEU A 339 2.90 -22.83 -4.34
CA LEU A 339 2.36 -21.75 -5.16
C LEU A 339 0.90 -22.03 -5.56
N GLU A 340 0.61 -23.23 -6.04
CA GLU A 340 -0.75 -23.65 -6.41
C GLU A 340 -1.71 -23.46 -5.24
N ARG A 341 -1.31 -23.90 -4.04
CA ARG A 341 -2.09 -23.76 -2.81
C ARG A 341 -2.29 -22.30 -2.44
N GLU A 342 -1.26 -21.46 -2.57
CA GLU A 342 -1.38 -20.03 -2.28
C GLU A 342 -2.35 -19.33 -3.23
N ILE A 343 -2.19 -19.53 -4.55
CA ILE A 343 -3.07 -18.94 -5.57
C ILE A 343 -4.53 -19.37 -5.33
N LEU A 344 -4.76 -20.67 -5.11
CA LEU A 344 -6.10 -21.20 -4.89
C LEU A 344 -6.73 -20.66 -3.60
N ARG A 345 -6.07 -20.85 -2.46
CA ARG A 345 -6.67 -20.58 -1.15
C ARG A 345 -6.76 -19.09 -0.86
N LYS A 346 -5.65 -18.37 -1.04
CA LYS A 346 -5.53 -16.95 -0.64
C LYS A 346 -6.12 -16.03 -1.70
N HIS A 347 -5.74 -16.21 -2.97
CA HIS A 347 -6.07 -15.25 -4.00
C HIS A 347 -7.43 -15.50 -4.65
N LEU A 348 -7.74 -16.73 -5.08
CA LEU A 348 -9.03 -17.04 -5.70
C LEU A 348 -10.17 -17.10 -4.68
N ILE A 349 -10.00 -17.89 -3.62
CA ILE A 349 -11.07 -18.15 -2.67
C ILE A 349 -11.23 -16.97 -1.69
N VAL A 350 -10.19 -16.66 -0.92
CA VAL A 350 -10.29 -15.67 0.16
C VAL A 350 -10.38 -14.22 -0.35
N ASP A 351 -9.61 -13.86 -1.37
CA ASP A 351 -9.51 -12.47 -1.84
C ASP A 351 -10.43 -12.09 -3.01
N SER A 352 -11.09 -13.06 -3.67
CA SER A 352 -11.85 -12.79 -4.91
C SER A 352 -13.32 -13.16 -4.86
N LEU A 353 -13.73 -14.20 -4.11
CA LEU A 353 -15.13 -14.66 -4.11
C LEU A 353 -16.16 -13.56 -3.80
N TYR A 354 -15.94 -12.76 -2.78
CA TYR A 354 -16.86 -11.69 -2.37
C TYR A 354 -16.95 -10.52 -3.38
N LYS A 355 -16.04 -10.45 -4.36
CA LYS A 355 -16.00 -9.38 -5.36
C LYS A 355 -16.87 -9.67 -6.59
N TYR A 356 -17.32 -10.90 -6.79
CA TYR A 356 -18.11 -11.23 -7.98
C TYR A 356 -19.42 -10.46 -7.98
N THR A 357 -19.76 -9.91 -9.14
CA THR A 357 -20.99 -9.17 -9.42
C THR A 357 -21.81 -9.90 -10.48
N PHE A 358 -23.13 -9.77 -10.45
CA PHE A 358 -24.01 -10.48 -11.38
C PHE A 358 -23.88 -10.03 -12.84
N CYS A 359 -23.30 -8.85 -13.08
CA CYS A 359 -23.08 -8.28 -14.42
C CYS A 359 -21.74 -8.68 -15.06
N GLU A 360 -20.79 -9.21 -14.29
CA GLU A 360 -19.45 -9.51 -14.77
C GLU A 360 -19.18 -11.02 -14.76
N ASN A 361 -18.44 -11.51 -15.76
CA ASN A 361 -18.06 -12.91 -15.79
C ASN A 361 -16.94 -13.19 -14.76
N PRO A 362 -17.20 -13.99 -13.71
CA PRO A 362 -16.22 -14.28 -12.66
C PRO A 362 -15.02 -15.08 -13.20
N SER A 363 -15.20 -15.84 -14.27
CA SER A 363 -14.13 -16.59 -14.93
C SER A 363 -13.07 -15.67 -15.56
N ILE A 364 -13.48 -14.52 -16.12
CA ILE A 364 -12.50 -13.52 -16.60
C ILE A 364 -11.69 -12.99 -15.43
N LEU A 365 -12.37 -12.62 -14.34
CA LEU A 365 -11.70 -12.06 -13.17
C LEU A 365 -10.66 -13.04 -12.63
N ASN A 366 -11.03 -14.33 -12.50
CA ASN A 366 -10.15 -15.39 -12.04
C ASN A 366 -8.95 -15.61 -12.97
N TYR A 367 -9.17 -15.62 -14.28
CA TYR A 367 -8.09 -15.71 -15.26
C TYR A 367 -7.07 -14.58 -15.08
N VAL A 368 -7.54 -13.33 -14.93
CA VAL A 368 -6.68 -12.16 -14.72
C VAL A 368 -5.93 -12.25 -13.39
N ILE A 369 -6.57 -12.74 -12.34
CA ILE A 369 -5.93 -12.93 -11.03
C ILE A 369 -4.81 -13.95 -11.13
N ILE A 370 -5.08 -15.14 -11.69
CA ILE A 370 -4.07 -16.21 -11.84
C ILE A 370 -2.87 -15.68 -12.62
N GLY A 371 -3.11 -15.06 -13.78
CA GLY A 371 -2.04 -14.51 -14.62
C GLY A 371 -1.20 -13.45 -13.90
N LYS A 372 -1.84 -12.55 -13.13
CA LYS A 372 -1.11 -11.54 -12.34
C LYS A 372 -0.31 -12.14 -11.19
N GLN A 373 -0.87 -13.12 -10.46
CA GLN A 373 -0.15 -13.73 -9.35
C GLN A 373 1.07 -14.52 -9.82
N ILE A 374 0.93 -15.29 -10.91
CA ILE A 374 2.08 -15.95 -11.55
C ILE A 374 3.11 -14.89 -11.97
N GLY A 375 2.68 -13.81 -12.63
CA GLY A 375 3.57 -12.72 -13.04
C GLY A 375 4.31 -12.05 -11.88
N TYR A 376 3.68 -11.87 -10.71
CA TYR A 376 4.37 -11.35 -9.52
C TYR A 376 5.44 -12.30 -9.02
N VAL A 377 5.15 -13.60 -9.02
CA VAL A 377 6.08 -14.63 -8.57
C VAL A 377 7.27 -14.74 -9.51
N SER A 378 7.08 -14.68 -10.83
CA SER A 378 8.17 -14.69 -11.81
C SER A 378 9.00 -13.39 -11.79
N ALA A 379 8.40 -12.26 -11.38
CA ALA A 379 9.09 -10.99 -11.27
C ALA A 379 9.86 -10.83 -9.95
N ASP A 380 9.58 -11.67 -8.94
CA ASP A 380 10.22 -11.58 -7.64
C ASP A 380 11.69 -11.98 -7.77
N LYS A 381 12.58 -10.99 -7.62
CA LYS A 381 14.02 -11.19 -7.73
C LYS A 381 14.53 -11.76 -6.41
N PHE A 382 15.43 -12.73 -6.49
CA PHE A 382 16.17 -13.18 -5.31
C PHE A 382 16.78 -11.97 -4.60
N LYS A 383 16.59 -11.87 -3.28
CA LYS A 383 17.12 -10.76 -2.47
C LYS A 383 18.64 -10.68 -2.54
N HIS A 384 19.28 -11.80 -2.85
CA HIS A 384 20.71 -11.94 -3.03
C HIS A 384 21.00 -12.58 -4.39
N ASN A 385 22.09 -12.16 -5.02
CA ASN A 385 22.58 -12.84 -6.22
C ASN A 385 23.02 -14.24 -5.82
N LEU A 386 22.39 -15.26 -6.41
CA LEU A 386 22.77 -16.64 -6.20
C LEU A 386 24.13 -16.87 -6.84
N ILE A 387 25.08 -17.32 -6.03
CA ILE A 387 26.38 -17.79 -6.51
C ILE A 387 26.29 -19.30 -6.44
N ASP A 388 26.18 -19.92 -7.60
CA ASP A 388 26.27 -21.35 -7.74
C ASP A 388 27.68 -21.82 -7.35
N LEU A 389 27.76 -22.67 -6.32
CA LEU A 389 28.99 -23.23 -5.77
C LEU A 389 29.29 -24.64 -6.31
N THR A 390 28.54 -25.13 -7.30
CA THR A 390 28.86 -26.43 -7.89
C THR A 390 30.30 -26.42 -8.42
N PRO A 391 31.08 -27.46 -8.11
CA PRO A 391 32.43 -27.62 -8.62
C PRO A 391 32.37 -28.08 -10.10
N GLU A 392 31.73 -27.29 -10.96
CA GLU A 392 31.82 -27.51 -12.40
C GLU A 392 33.16 -26.96 -12.91
N GLY A 393 34.10 -27.90 -13.04
CA GLY A 393 35.09 -27.97 -14.11
C GLY A 393 35.94 -26.72 -14.39
N GLY A 394 37.04 -26.59 -13.67
CA GLY A 394 38.29 -26.15 -14.32
C GLY A 394 38.74 -27.27 -15.26
N SER A 395 38.19 -27.34 -16.48
CA SER A 395 38.73 -28.21 -17.54
C SER A 395 40.14 -27.78 -17.96
N ASN A 396 40.55 -26.57 -17.58
CA ASN A 396 41.91 -26.07 -17.64
C ASN A 396 42.47 -25.92 -16.21
N SER A 397 43.67 -26.45 -15.99
CA SER A 397 44.39 -26.44 -14.70
C SER A 397 44.65 -25.06 -14.06
N ASN A 398 44.28 -23.97 -14.74
CA ASN A 398 44.55 -22.59 -14.34
C ASN A 398 43.30 -21.79 -13.96
N GLU A 399 42.09 -22.36 -14.03
CA GLU A 399 40.87 -21.64 -13.65
C GLU A 399 40.50 -21.90 -12.18
N LEU A 400 40.52 -20.83 -11.38
CA LEU A 400 40.04 -20.83 -9.99
C LEU A 400 38.56 -21.20 -9.95
N THR A 401 38.18 -22.10 -9.04
CA THR A 401 36.77 -22.49 -8.85
C THR A 401 35.94 -21.29 -8.41
N LYS A 402 34.62 -21.34 -8.63
CA LYS A 402 33.70 -20.29 -8.14
C LYS A 402 33.80 -20.11 -6.62
N LEU A 403 34.06 -21.20 -5.88
CA LEU A 403 34.33 -21.17 -4.44
C LEU A 403 35.64 -20.43 -4.13
N ASP A 404 36.71 -20.71 -4.87
CA ASP A 404 38.00 -20.01 -4.67
C ASP A 404 37.87 -18.51 -4.93
N ARG A 405 37.13 -18.12 -5.99
CA ARG A 405 36.85 -16.70 -6.27
C ARG A 405 36.07 -16.04 -5.14
N LEU A 406 35.12 -16.74 -4.53
CA LEU A 406 34.37 -16.24 -3.38
C LEU A 406 35.28 -16.10 -2.14
N LEU A 407 36.12 -17.10 -1.88
CA LEU A 407 37.10 -17.06 -0.80
C LEU A 407 38.16 -15.98 -0.99
N MET A 408 38.54 -15.66 -2.24
CA MET A 408 39.42 -14.54 -2.57
C MET A 408 38.73 -13.18 -2.47
N ALA A 409 37.45 -13.09 -2.84
CA ALA A 409 36.65 -11.87 -2.72
C ALA A 409 36.38 -11.50 -1.26
N ASN A 410 36.29 -12.50 -0.38
CA ASN A 410 36.29 -12.27 1.06
C ASN A 410 37.67 -11.73 1.46
N ALA A 411 37.76 -10.41 1.63
CA ALA A 411 38.97 -9.77 2.11
C ALA A 411 39.39 -10.39 3.45
N LYS A 412 40.50 -11.12 3.42
CA LYS A 412 41.19 -11.56 4.64
C LYS A 412 41.76 -10.31 5.29
N VAL A 413 41.08 -9.80 6.31
CA VAL A 413 41.61 -8.71 7.11
C VAL A 413 42.73 -9.28 7.95
N ASP A 414 43.94 -8.75 7.76
CA ASP A 414 45.08 -9.08 8.58
C ASP A 414 44.85 -8.52 10.00
N GLU A 415 44.86 -9.39 11.00
CA GLU A 415 44.68 -9.00 12.41
C GLU A 415 45.77 -8.02 12.86
N SER A 416 46.98 -8.12 12.30
CA SER A 416 48.08 -7.20 12.61
C SER A 416 47.76 -5.76 12.22
N MET A 417 47.02 -5.54 11.12
CA MET A 417 46.59 -4.21 10.71
C MET A 417 45.61 -3.59 11.69
N ILE A 418 44.73 -4.40 12.29
CA ILE A 418 43.78 -3.94 13.32
C ILE A 418 44.55 -3.49 14.57
N VAL A 419 45.51 -4.30 15.02
CA VAL A 419 46.34 -3.99 16.19
C VAL A 419 47.19 -2.72 15.98
N ILE A 420 47.76 -2.55 14.78
CA ILE A 420 48.53 -1.35 14.44
C ILE A 420 47.63 -0.11 14.41
N SER A 421 46.45 -0.20 13.79
CA SER A 421 45.48 0.90 13.77
C SER A 421 45.01 1.28 15.17
N ASP A 422 44.74 0.31 16.05
CA ASP A 422 44.35 0.57 17.44
C ASP A 422 45.46 1.34 18.20
N SER A 423 46.71 0.91 18.07
CA SER A 423 47.86 1.59 18.68
C SER A 423 48.07 3.02 18.13
N ASN A 424 47.91 3.20 16.82
CA ASN A 424 47.99 4.51 16.17
C ASN A 424 46.87 5.43 16.63
N ILE A 425 45.65 4.91 16.78
CA ILE A 425 44.49 5.66 17.26
C ILE A 425 44.74 6.18 18.67
N GLU A 426 45.20 5.32 19.59
CA GLU A 426 45.47 5.72 20.97
C GLU A 426 46.56 6.79 21.06
N SER A 427 47.66 6.60 20.34
CA SER A 427 48.77 7.55 20.29
C SER A 427 48.36 8.90 19.71
N THR A 428 47.56 8.89 18.64
CA THR A 428 47.09 10.11 17.97
C THR A 428 46.08 10.88 18.82
N ILE A 429 45.17 10.18 19.50
CA ILE A 429 44.22 10.82 20.43
C ILE A 429 44.97 11.45 21.60
N ALA A 430 45.95 10.77 22.18
CA ALA A 430 46.78 11.32 23.26
C ALA A 430 47.49 12.60 22.81
N TYR A 431 48.09 12.59 21.61
CA TYR A 431 48.72 13.78 21.01
C TYR A 431 47.74 14.94 20.80
N ILE A 432 46.54 14.67 20.27
CA ILE A 432 45.50 15.70 20.07
C ILE A 432 45.03 16.28 21.41
N MET A 433 44.88 15.45 22.44
CA MET A 433 44.47 15.89 23.78
C MET A 433 45.52 16.79 24.42
N ASP A 434 46.80 16.42 24.34
CA ASP A 434 47.92 17.21 24.86
C ASP A 434 48.03 18.56 24.12
N ARG A 435 48.01 18.53 22.78
CA ARG A 435 48.08 19.74 21.95
C ARG A 435 46.90 20.70 22.15
N SER A 436 45.72 20.17 22.44
CA SER A 436 44.53 21.01 22.65
C SER A 436 44.44 21.59 24.06
N GLY A 437 45.21 21.05 25.03
CA GLY A 437 45.21 21.51 26.43
C GLY A 437 43.86 21.33 27.13
N VAL A 438 42.99 20.46 26.61
CA VAL A 438 41.61 20.32 27.06
C VAL A 438 41.48 19.23 28.13
N GLY A 439 41.19 19.63 29.36
CA GLY A 439 40.72 18.72 30.41
C GLY A 439 39.27 18.28 30.15
N ILE A 440 39.07 17.03 29.77
CA ILE A 440 37.73 16.40 29.64
C ILE A 440 37.47 15.59 30.91
N THR A 441 36.38 15.89 31.61
CA THR A 441 35.99 15.16 32.83
C THR A 441 35.36 13.81 32.48
N HIS A 442 35.42 12.83 33.38
CA HIS A 442 34.80 11.54 33.13
C HIS A 442 33.27 11.67 32.98
N ASP A 443 32.66 12.55 33.77
CA ASP A 443 31.22 12.82 33.79
C ASP A 443 30.72 13.40 32.45
N GLU A 444 31.49 14.28 31.83
CA GLU A 444 31.19 14.84 30.51
C GLU A 444 31.15 13.75 29.43
N ILE A 445 32.08 12.78 29.49
CA ILE A 445 32.12 11.65 28.55
C ILE A 445 30.88 10.76 28.76
N GLU A 446 30.51 10.48 30.00
CA GLU A 446 29.34 9.65 30.31
C GLU A 446 28.02 10.31 29.89
N PHE A 447 27.92 11.63 30.06
CA PHE A 447 26.78 12.41 29.59
C PHE A 447 26.59 12.24 28.07
N TYR A 448 27.64 12.43 27.28
CA TYR A 448 27.53 12.23 25.82
C TYR A 448 27.31 10.75 25.46
N ILE A 449 27.85 9.77 26.19
CA ILE A 449 27.55 8.35 25.94
C ILE A 449 26.05 8.06 26.14
N ARG A 450 25.39 8.71 27.11
CA ARG A 450 23.98 8.50 27.40
C ARG A 450 23.05 9.19 26.40
N TYR A 451 23.37 10.43 26.00
CA TYR A 451 22.44 11.28 25.25
C TYR A 451 22.82 11.52 23.78
N TYR A 452 24.08 11.34 23.37
CA TYR A 452 24.53 11.58 21.99
C TYR A 452 24.41 10.33 21.08
N LYS A 453 23.74 10.50 19.93
CA LYS A 453 23.53 9.44 18.94
C LYS A 453 24.56 9.56 17.80
N VAL A 454 25.63 8.76 17.87
CA VAL A 454 26.78 8.75 16.93
C VAL A 454 26.43 8.39 15.48
N ARG A 455 25.22 7.91 15.17
CA ARG A 455 24.85 7.39 13.84
C ARG A 455 24.60 8.44 12.75
N GLN A 456 25.06 9.68 12.93
CA GLN A 456 24.74 10.80 12.03
C GLN A 456 25.87 11.04 11.03
N GLN A 457 25.59 10.80 9.75
CA GLN A 457 26.57 10.90 8.66
C GLN A 457 27.26 12.29 8.60
N ILE A 458 26.51 13.38 8.81
CA ILE A 458 27.04 14.75 8.75
C ILE A 458 28.16 14.97 9.78
N GLN A 459 27.93 14.57 11.04
CA GLN A 459 28.88 14.78 12.14
C GLN A 459 30.13 13.92 11.98
N THR A 460 29.98 12.66 11.56
CA THR A 460 31.12 11.78 11.28
C THR A 460 31.96 12.31 10.11
N THR A 461 31.34 12.87 9.07
CA THR A 461 32.07 13.51 7.96
C THR A 461 32.81 14.78 8.41
N LEU A 462 32.20 15.65 9.20
CA LEU A 462 32.85 16.86 9.73
C LEU A 462 34.04 16.52 10.63
N MET A 463 33.88 15.54 11.52
CA MET A 463 34.96 15.01 12.36
C MET A 463 36.09 14.42 11.51
N GLY A 464 35.74 13.64 10.49
CA GLY A 464 36.69 13.08 9.54
C GLY A 464 37.52 14.15 8.84
N TYR A 465 36.89 15.21 8.33
CA TYR A 465 37.61 16.29 7.67
C TYR A 465 38.52 17.07 8.62
N PHE A 466 38.07 17.35 9.83
CA PHE A 466 38.86 18.11 10.81
C PHE A 466 40.14 17.37 11.23
N TYR A 467 40.05 16.05 11.42
CA TYR A 467 41.16 15.22 11.92
C TYR A 467 41.90 14.41 10.84
N ALA A 468 41.50 14.51 9.56
CA ALA A 468 42.12 13.74 8.47
C ALA A 468 43.64 13.93 8.38
N LYS A 469 44.14 15.14 8.67
CA LYS A 469 45.56 15.46 8.66
C LYS A 469 46.31 14.81 9.83
N ASP A 470 45.70 14.76 11.01
CA ASP A 470 46.30 14.18 12.21
C ASP A 470 46.35 12.64 12.12
N PHE A 471 45.31 12.01 11.57
CA PHE A 471 45.25 10.55 11.35
C PHE A 471 45.84 10.09 10.00
N LYS A 472 46.36 11.01 9.17
CA LYS A 472 46.90 10.74 7.83
C LYS A 472 45.93 9.96 6.91
N GLY A 473 44.62 10.13 7.10
CA GLY A 473 43.59 9.44 6.32
C GLY A 473 42.28 9.23 7.09
N PHE A 474 41.33 8.55 6.44
CA PHE A 474 40.01 8.23 7.00
C PHE A 474 39.89 6.80 7.55
N GLY A 475 40.89 5.94 7.30
CA GLY A 475 40.87 4.54 7.70
C GLY A 475 40.76 4.38 9.22
N ASP A 476 41.73 4.92 9.95
CA ASP A 476 41.79 4.85 11.41
C ASP A 476 40.62 5.60 12.08
N ILE A 477 40.13 6.69 11.46
CA ILE A 477 38.96 7.45 11.95
C ILE A 477 37.70 6.59 11.93
N ASN A 478 37.55 5.71 10.93
CA ASN A 478 36.40 4.81 10.82
C ASN A 478 36.43 3.67 11.85
N MET A 479 37.60 3.37 12.43
CA MET A 479 37.78 2.31 13.44
C MET A 479 37.64 2.83 14.88
N LEU A 480 37.36 4.12 15.08
CA LEU A 480 37.22 4.71 16.41
C LEU A 480 36.08 4.08 17.22
N THR A 481 36.38 3.72 18.47
CA THR A 481 35.36 3.35 19.44
C THR A 481 34.49 4.55 19.81
N ARG A 482 33.26 4.29 20.27
CA ARG A 482 32.32 5.35 20.69
C ARG A 482 32.92 6.31 21.72
N ARG A 483 33.71 5.79 22.66
CA ARG A 483 34.35 6.61 23.71
C ARG A 483 35.46 7.49 23.15
N GLN A 484 36.28 6.96 22.24
CA GLN A 484 37.33 7.71 21.55
C GLN A 484 36.75 8.81 20.65
N TYR A 485 35.67 8.50 19.91
CA TYR A 485 34.95 9.48 19.09
C TYR A 485 34.43 10.66 19.93
N ILE A 486 33.82 10.38 21.09
CA ILE A 486 33.30 11.43 21.98
C ILE A 486 34.42 12.32 22.52
N LYS A 487 35.59 11.74 22.86
CA LYS A 487 36.76 12.53 23.30
C LYS A 487 37.20 13.51 22.20
N LEU A 488 37.36 13.02 20.98
CA LEU A 488 37.73 13.87 19.84
C LEU A 488 36.66 14.94 19.55
N MET A 489 35.37 14.58 19.65
CA MET A 489 34.28 15.53 19.47
C MET A 489 34.31 16.66 20.50
N CYS A 490 34.59 16.35 21.77
CA CYS A 490 34.76 17.37 22.81
C CYS A 490 35.94 18.29 22.53
N CYS A 491 37.09 17.73 22.09
CA CYS A 491 38.25 18.52 21.68
C CYS A 491 37.94 19.45 20.51
N MET A 492 37.27 18.94 19.46
CA MET A 492 36.88 19.71 18.29
C MET A 492 35.93 20.85 18.68
N LYS A 493 34.89 20.56 19.48
CA LYS A 493 33.92 21.55 19.92
C LYS A 493 34.58 22.72 20.64
N ARG A 494 35.44 22.45 21.64
CA ARG A 494 36.11 23.51 22.41
C ARG A 494 37.10 24.30 21.55
N ARG A 495 37.79 23.64 20.62
CA ARG A 495 38.67 24.32 19.66
C ARG A 495 37.89 25.24 18.73
N LEU A 496 36.75 24.81 18.19
CA LEU A 496 35.90 25.67 17.37
C LEU A 496 35.30 26.84 18.19
N LEU A 497 34.91 26.63 19.45
CA LEU A 497 34.49 27.74 20.33
C LEU A 497 35.64 28.75 20.54
N SER A 498 36.87 28.28 20.76
CA SER A 498 38.05 29.16 20.94
C SER A 498 38.36 30.02 19.71
N MET A 499 37.98 29.56 18.52
CA MET A 499 38.16 30.26 17.24
C MET A 499 36.98 31.19 16.89
N GLY A 500 35.96 31.26 17.76
CA GLY A 500 34.82 32.17 17.62
C GLY A 500 33.66 31.64 16.79
N PHE A 501 33.58 30.33 16.51
CA PHE A 501 32.43 29.72 15.83
C PHE A 501 31.21 29.65 16.77
N LYS A 502 30.03 30.03 16.28
CA LYS A 502 28.79 30.11 17.08
C LYS A 502 27.87 28.92 16.89
N TYR A 503 27.71 28.38 15.68
CA TYR A 503 26.75 27.31 15.39
C TYR A 503 27.41 25.96 15.16
N LEU A 504 28.53 25.93 14.41
CA LEU A 504 29.23 24.69 14.07
C LEU A 504 29.65 23.82 15.28
N PRO A 505 30.14 24.36 16.42
CA PRO A 505 30.49 23.56 17.59
C PRO A 505 29.29 22.79 18.18
N TYR A 506 28.10 23.41 18.15
CA TYR A 506 26.88 22.79 18.67
C TYR A 506 26.27 21.82 17.65
N ILE A 507 26.44 22.04 16.34
CA ILE A 507 26.06 21.07 15.30
C ILE A 507 26.86 19.78 15.48
N VAL A 508 28.16 19.87 15.77
CA VAL A 508 29.02 18.70 16.01
C VAL A 508 28.57 17.89 17.22
N SER A 509 28.07 18.51 18.30
CA SER A 509 27.60 17.80 19.49
C SER A 509 26.10 17.50 19.53
N SER A 510 25.32 17.88 18.51
CA SER A 510 23.84 17.81 18.52
C SER A 510 23.23 16.45 18.14
N ASN A 511 21.91 16.29 18.31
CA ASN A 511 21.13 15.20 17.72
C ASN A 511 20.24 15.69 16.57
N THR A 512 20.12 14.92 15.48
CA THR A 512 19.22 15.25 14.37
C THR A 512 17.80 14.73 14.60
N GLN A 513 16.79 15.56 14.27
CA GLN A 513 15.39 15.16 14.27
C GLN A 513 14.94 14.73 12.86
N GLY A 514 14.61 13.45 12.69
CA GLY A 514 14.15 12.86 11.42
C GLY A 514 15.28 12.23 10.59
N LYS A 515 14.95 11.85 9.33
CA LYS A 515 15.98 11.39 8.37
C LYS A 515 16.66 12.61 7.75
N PRO A 516 18.01 12.68 7.69
CA PRO A 516 18.71 13.79 7.04
C PRO A 516 18.30 13.86 5.57
N ASN A 517 17.82 15.03 5.13
CA ASN A 517 17.35 15.22 3.77
C ASN A 517 18.56 15.53 2.86
N SER A 518 18.97 14.54 2.06
CA SER A 518 20.11 14.66 1.14
C SER A 518 19.81 15.43 -0.14
N LYS A 519 18.59 15.96 -0.29
CA LYS A 519 18.22 16.78 -1.45
C LYS A 519 18.99 18.10 -1.43
N ILE A 520 19.73 18.36 -2.49
CA ILE A 520 20.48 19.61 -2.69
C ILE A 520 19.48 20.77 -2.74
N ILE A 521 19.77 21.87 -2.03
CA ILE A 521 18.95 23.08 -2.06
C ILE A 521 18.82 23.56 -3.51
N GLN A 522 17.60 23.62 -4.05
CA GLN A 522 17.30 24.09 -5.42
C GLN A 522 17.12 25.61 -5.51
N ASN A 523 17.28 26.35 -4.41
CA ASN A 523 17.10 27.80 -4.39
C ASN A 523 18.26 28.50 -5.11
N THR A 524 18.03 28.96 -6.34
CA THR A 524 19.00 29.65 -7.21
C THR A 524 19.61 30.89 -6.55
N LYS A 525 18.83 31.65 -5.78
CA LYS A 525 19.30 32.85 -5.07
C LYS A 525 20.33 32.57 -3.96
N PHE A 526 20.29 31.37 -3.37
CA PHE A 526 21.22 30.97 -2.32
C PHE A 526 22.55 30.49 -2.90
N ARG A 527 22.50 29.78 -4.04
CA ARG A 527 23.69 29.31 -4.75
C ARG A 527 24.52 30.47 -5.31
N GLU A 528 23.86 31.44 -5.93
CA GLU A 528 24.53 32.64 -6.47
C GLU A 528 25.25 33.42 -5.35
N ARG A 529 24.70 33.48 -4.13
CA ARG A 529 25.38 34.15 -3.01
C ARG A 529 26.63 33.42 -2.54
N LEU A 530 26.58 32.09 -2.49
CA LEU A 530 27.71 31.26 -2.07
C LEU A 530 28.83 31.26 -3.12
N GLU A 531 28.47 31.19 -4.40
CA GLU A 531 29.39 31.29 -5.55
C GLU A 531 30.03 32.68 -5.69
N ASN A 532 29.33 33.74 -5.25
CA ASN A 532 29.85 35.11 -5.27
C ASN A 532 30.69 35.48 -4.03
N THR A 533 30.87 34.57 -3.06
CA THR A 533 31.68 34.85 -1.87
C THR A 533 33.17 34.72 -2.23
N PRO A 534 34.02 35.74 -1.99
CA PRO A 534 35.42 35.72 -2.39
C PRO A 534 36.20 34.53 -1.79
N MET A 535 35.84 34.11 -0.59
CA MET A 535 36.42 32.94 0.10
C MET A 535 36.12 31.61 -0.62
N TYR A 536 34.94 31.47 -1.24
CA TYR A 536 34.57 30.26 -1.98
C TYR A 536 35.36 30.12 -3.30
N ASN A 537 35.65 31.25 -3.96
CA ASN A 537 36.44 31.26 -5.19
C ASN A 537 37.92 30.92 -4.91
N ILE A 538 38.51 31.49 -3.85
CA ILE A 538 39.87 31.15 -3.41
C ILE A 538 39.99 29.66 -3.07
N LEU A 539 39.04 29.10 -2.32
CA LEU A 539 39.06 27.68 -1.96
C LEU A 539 38.97 26.75 -3.18
N ASN A 540 38.17 27.11 -4.18
CA ASN A 540 38.02 26.31 -5.40
C ASN A 540 39.21 26.40 -6.35
N GLU A 541 39.89 27.55 -6.38
CA GLU A 541 41.03 27.80 -7.26
C GLU A 541 42.35 27.25 -6.67
N GLU A 542 42.57 27.36 -5.36
CA GLU A 542 43.84 26.95 -4.74
C GLU A 542 43.79 25.53 -4.16
N LYS A 543 42.85 25.25 -3.24
CA LYS A 543 42.84 23.99 -2.46
C LYS A 543 42.11 22.83 -3.16
N PHE A 544 41.01 23.11 -3.88
CA PHE A 544 40.18 22.07 -4.50
C PHE A 544 40.36 21.94 -6.03
N SER A 545 41.39 22.57 -6.60
CA SER A 545 41.62 22.58 -8.05
C SER A 545 41.74 21.19 -8.68
N VAL A 546 42.36 20.23 -7.99
CA VAL A 546 42.51 18.84 -8.46
C VAL A 546 41.18 18.09 -8.43
N ILE A 547 40.39 18.26 -7.37
CA ILE A 547 39.06 17.64 -7.25
C ILE A 547 38.12 18.19 -8.33
N ASN A 548 38.17 19.50 -8.56
CA ASN A 548 37.41 20.17 -9.61
C ASN A 548 37.83 19.67 -11.01
N LYS A 549 39.13 19.46 -11.25
CA LYS A 549 39.63 18.87 -12.51
C LYS A 549 39.13 17.43 -12.74
N ILE A 550 39.12 16.59 -11.70
CA ILE A 550 38.63 15.21 -11.80
C ILE A 550 37.11 15.18 -12.05
N LEU A 551 36.36 16.01 -11.33
CA LEU A 551 34.90 16.12 -11.52
C LEU A 551 34.54 16.61 -12.93
N ASN A 552 35.32 17.55 -13.48
CA ASN A 552 35.14 18.03 -14.85
C ASN A 552 35.54 16.97 -15.89
N ALA A 553 36.58 16.17 -15.64
CA ALA A 553 37.01 15.09 -16.55
C ALA A 553 35.99 13.93 -16.63
N GLU A 554 35.36 13.56 -15.50
CA GLU A 554 34.25 12.59 -15.50
C GLU A 554 33.01 13.12 -16.24
N GLN A 555 32.81 14.43 -16.27
CA GLN A 555 31.72 15.09 -16.96
C GLN A 555 31.85 14.98 -18.48
N ASP A 556 33.06 15.17 -19.03
CA ASP A 556 33.35 14.99 -20.46
C ASP A 556 33.14 13.54 -20.94
N ILE A 557 33.33 12.56 -20.06
CA ILE A 557 33.07 11.13 -20.36
C ILE A 557 31.57 10.84 -20.33
N SER A 558 30.84 11.36 -19.33
CA SER A 558 29.38 11.23 -19.20
C SER A 558 28.61 11.80 -20.40
N ASP A 559 29.02 12.97 -20.88
CA ASP A 559 28.36 13.68 -21.98
C ASP A 559 28.57 12.99 -23.34
N LYS A 560 29.65 12.22 -23.50
CA LYS A 560 29.88 11.36 -24.68
C LYS A 560 28.98 10.12 -24.72
N PHE A 561 28.49 9.63 -23.57
CA PHE A 561 27.74 8.37 -23.48
C PHE A 561 26.24 8.52 -23.18
N SER A 562 25.71 9.73 -22.92
CA SER A 562 24.28 9.90 -22.63
C SER A 562 23.65 11.17 -23.24
N LYS A 563 22.80 11.01 -24.27
CA LYS A 563 21.95 12.09 -24.82
C LYS A 563 20.64 12.31 -24.04
N ALA A 564 20.40 11.66 -22.89
CA ALA A 564 19.07 11.56 -22.28
C ALA A 564 18.87 12.20 -20.89
N THR A 565 19.86 12.89 -20.29
CA THR A 565 19.71 13.38 -18.90
C THR A 565 20.23 14.80 -18.68
N LYS A 566 19.62 15.78 -19.36
CA LYS A 566 19.82 17.22 -19.14
C LYS A 566 19.19 17.79 -17.85
N LYS A 567 19.00 17.00 -16.77
CA LYS A 567 18.29 17.49 -15.56
C LYS A 567 19.04 17.32 -14.23
N THR A 568 20.31 16.92 -14.27
CA THR A 568 21.16 16.75 -13.07
C THR A 568 22.52 17.44 -13.21
N GLU A 569 22.55 18.54 -13.95
CA GLU A 569 23.74 19.12 -14.60
C GLU A 569 24.82 19.74 -13.69
N LYS A 570 24.63 19.92 -12.37
CA LYS A 570 25.67 20.51 -11.47
C LYS A 570 25.67 19.93 -10.05
N SER A 571 25.30 18.66 -9.92
CA SER A 571 24.89 18.03 -8.64
C SER A 571 25.99 17.27 -7.87
N ARG A 572 27.28 17.42 -8.23
CA ARG A 572 28.37 16.56 -7.70
C ARG A 572 29.41 17.22 -6.79
N ASN A 573 29.35 18.53 -6.54
CA ASN A 573 30.31 19.17 -5.63
C ASN A 573 30.05 18.70 -4.17
N PRO A 574 30.99 17.95 -3.54
CA PRO A 574 30.77 17.34 -2.23
C PRO A 574 30.60 18.37 -1.11
N GLN A 575 31.21 19.56 -1.25
CA GLN A 575 31.08 20.67 -0.30
C GLN A 575 29.65 21.24 -0.31
N LEU A 576 29.07 21.47 -1.49
CA LEU A 576 27.69 21.94 -1.63
C LEU A 576 26.66 20.92 -1.12
N LYS A 577 26.96 19.63 -1.27
CA LYS A 577 26.12 18.55 -0.76
C LYS A 577 26.13 18.49 0.77
N LEU A 578 27.30 18.61 1.39
CA LEU A 578 27.43 18.64 2.85
C LEU A 578 26.75 19.89 3.43
N MET A 579 26.98 21.06 2.85
CA MET A 579 26.32 22.31 3.24
C MET A 579 24.79 22.22 3.14
N SER A 580 24.29 21.72 2.01
CA SER A 580 22.84 21.53 1.81
C SER A 580 22.26 20.56 2.83
N SER A 581 23.02 19.53 3.21
CA SER A 581 22.61 18.57 4.23
C SER A 581 22.56 19.20 5.62
N ILE A 582 23.46 20.13 5.95
CA ILE A 582 23.46 20.84 7.24
C ILE A 582 22.22 21.74 7.32
N LEU A 583 21.96 22.57 6.31
CA LEU A 583 20.86 23.54 6.34
C LEU A 583 19.47 22.90 6.31
N ASN A 584 19.31 21.77 5.63
CA ASN A 584 18.03 21.07 5.54
C ASN A 584 17.72 20.20 6.76
N THR A 585 18.65 20.08 7.71
CA THR A 585 18.50 19.20 8.87
C THR A 585 18.22 20.01 10.13
N LYS A 586 17.23 19.58 10.91
CA LYS A 586 16.93 20.17 12.21
C LYS A 586 17.78 19.50 13.29
N PHE A 587 18.55 20.29 14.03
CA PHE A 587 19.41 19.84 15.11
C PHE A 587 18.81 20.18 16.47
N THR A 588 19.12 19.37 17.47
CA THR A 588 18.73 19.57 18.87
C THR A 588 19.94 19.59 19.77
N TYR A 589 19.93 20.50 20.76
CA TYR A 589 21.04 20.64 21.69
C TYR A 589 21.28 19.36 22.49
N VAL A 590 22.55 18.97 22.54
CA VAL A 590 23.11 18.01 23.49
C VAL A 590 24.45 18.61 23.93
N ASP A 591 24.47 19.18 25.13
CA ASP A 591 25.64 19.87 25.68
C ASP A 591 25.70 19.68 27.19
N TYR A 592 26.86 19.23 27.66
CA TYR A 592 27.12 19.07 29.09
C TYR A 592 27.08 20.42 29.84
N THR A 593 27.56 21.51 29.22
CA THR A 593 27.66 22.83 29.86
C THR A 593 26.31 23.53 30.02
N LEU A 594 25.33 23.21 29.17
CA LEU A 594 23.98 23.78 29.20
C LEU A 594 23.00 22.96 30.07
N GLY A 595 23.44 21.80 30.56
CA GLY A 595 22.67 20.91 31.44
C GLY A 595 21.48 20.20 30.77
N GLU A 596 20.82 19.33 31.54
CA GLU A 596 19.71 18.49 31.06
C GLU A 596 18.48 19.29 30.61
N SER A 597 18.32 20.52 31.09
CA SER A 597 17.22 21.43 30.72
C SER A 597 17.23 21.86 29.25
N SER A 598 18.37 21.74 28.57
CA SER A 598 18.52 22.12 27.15
C SER A 598 18.35 20.94 26.18
N LEU A 599 18.22 19.71 26.70
CA LEU A 599 18.13 18.49 25.90
C LEU A 599 16.86 18.50 25.03
N GLY A 600 17.04 18.42 23.72
CA GLY A 600 15.93 18.34 22.77
C GLY A 600 15.38 19.68 22.27
N VAL A 601 15.91 20.81 22.75
CA VAL A 601 15.59 22.14 22.21
C VAL A 601 16.19 22.27 20.81
N ILE A 602 15.41 22.77 19.85
CA ILE A 602 15.83 22.92 18.45
C ILE A 602 16.82 24.09 18.33
N ILE A 603 17.93 23.86 17.63
CA ILE A 603 18.89 24.91 17.29
C ILE A 603 18.32 25.76 16.15
N GLU A 604 18.01 27.02 16.42
CA GLU A 604 17.58 27.98 15.39
C GLU A 604 18.80 28.46 14.59
N LEU A 605 19.01 27.87 13.41
CA LEU A 605 20.13 28.17 12.53
C LEU A 605 19.88 29.46 11.74
N ASN A 606 20.83 30.40 11.80
CA ASN A 606 20.89 31.51 10.86
C ASN A 606 21.70 31.09 9.62
N GLU A 607 21.04 30.96 8.48
CA GLU A 607 21.64 30.45 7.23
C GLU A 607 22.91 31.21 6.82
N SER A 608 22.94 32.54 6.99
CA SER A 608 24.08 33.37 6.59
C SER A 608 25.34 33.10 7.43
N VAL A 609 25.17 33.05 8.75
CA VAL A 609 26.27 32.84 9.71
C VAL A 609 26.82 31.42 9.59
N VAL A 610 25.96 30.42 9.39
CA VAL A 610 26.37 29.02 9.22
C VAL A 610 27.17 28.82 7.93
N CYS A 611 26.84 29.53 6.85
CA CYS A 611 27.60 29.47 5.60
C CYS A 611 29.01 30.03 5.76
N ASP A 612 29.14 31.21 6.37
CA ASP A 612 30.43 31.85 6.61
C ASP A 612 31.30 31.00 7.55
N GLU A 613 30.70 30.42 8.60
CA GLU A 613 31.37 29.47 9.49
C GLU A 613 31.83 28.22 8.74
N PHE A 614 30.99 27.62 7.91
CA PHE A 614 31.39 26.42 7.18
C PHE A 614 32.49 26.69 6.15
N LEU A 615 32.50 27.85 5.49
CA LEU A 615 33.60 28.23 4.59
C LEU A 615 34.91 28.46 5.35
N LYS A 616 34.86 29.14 6.50
CA LYS A 616 36.03 29.28 7.41
C LYS A 616 36.52 27.94 7.93
N PHE A 617 35.60 27.01 8.19
CA PHE A 617 35.95 25.65 8.61
C PHE A 617 36.67 24.87 7.50
N LEU A 618 36.19 24.96 6.26
CA LEU A 618 36.86 24.32 5.11
C LEU A 618 38.24 24.92 4.81
N ASP A 619 38.46 26.20 5.11
CA ASP A 619 39.78 26.81 4.98
C ASP A 619 40.74 26.43 6.13
N LEU A 620 40.21 26.06 7.28
CA LEU A 620 41.03 25.63 8.42
C LEU A 620 41.58 24.21 8.26
N ILE A 621 40.89 23.38 7.47
CA ILE A 621 41.31 22.04 7.07
C ILE A 621 42.29 22.14 5.89
#